data_AF-A0A7W3DJQ8-F1
#
_entry.id   AF-A0A7W3DJQ8-F1
#
_cell.length_a   1.000
_cell.length_b   1.000
_cell.length_c   1.000
_cell.angle_alpha   90.00
_cell.angle_beta   90.00
_cell.angle_gamma   90.00
#
_symmetry.space_group_name_H-M   'P 1'
#
loop_
_entity.id
_entity.type
_entity.pdbx_description
1 polymer ?
#
loop_
_entity_poly.entity_id
_entity_poly.type
_entity_poly.pdbx_seq_one_letter_code
_entity_poly.pdbx_strand_id
1 'polypeptide(L)'
;MLLALVTSSVALSGCGVHNVENTEPSKYHRAADYASDVVKRSGCIGRIDDLLFSSGEIFVNDYGLNYSSSNAGLHCTKTSFRESMSRYCQSKSGVFLDGWCSVDDVPIFKVDGFTTLERGPSQSADKWIQSSRHWGYESKREQQVKSDERQRSEMEEKERVVREKNMEVDTKVGDLICREDYEAKPYQYPGVAYYKAYVEKKEKNKLQLRLVWHGGDRFVVNDITNVNNIIWSSPKGWRHCN
;
A
#
# COMPACT_ATOMS: atom_id res chain seq x y z
N MET A 1 -55.12 -39.92 -29.27
CA MET A 1 -54.50 -39.45 -28.01
C MET A 1 -53.03 -39.22 -28.28
N LEU A 2 -52.61 -37.97 -28.42
CA LEU A 2 -51.19 -37.60 -28.46
C LEU A 2 -50.71 -37.39 -27.01
N LEU A 3 -49.78 -38.23 -26.56
CA LEU A 3 -49.03 -38.00 -25.33
C LEU A 3 -48.02 -36.88 -25.60
N ALA A 4 -48.19 -35.74 -24.93
CA ALA A 4 -47.19 -34.69 -24.87
C ALA A 4 -46.12 -35.10 -23.84
N LEU A 5 -44.93 -35.44 -24.32
CA LEU A 5 -43.71 -35.57 -23.50
C LEU A 5 -43.28 -34.15 -23.11
N VAL A 6 -43.54 -33.78 -21.86
CA VAL A 6 -42.96 -32.58 -21.24
C VAL A 6 -41.50 -32.91 -20.91
N THR A 7 -40.59 -32.60 -21.83
CA THR A 7 -39.15 -32.67 -21.55
C THR A 7 -38.78 -31.51 -20.63
N SER A 8 -38.60 -31.80 -19.34
CA SER A 8 -37.99 -30.87 -18.39
C SER A 8 -36.56 -30.57 -18.82
N SER A 9 -36.35 -29.41 -19.41
CA SER A 9 -35.02 -28.85 -19.66
C SER A 9 -34.40 -28.49 -18.31
N VAL A 10 -33.57 -29.39 -17.76
CA VAL A 10 -32.67 -29.05 -16.65
C VAL A 10 -31.65 -28.06 -17.23
N ALA A 11 -31.90 -26.77 -17.02
CA ALA A 11 -30.93 -25.74 -17.34
C ALA A 11 -29.71 -25.93 -16.44
N LEU A 12 -28.66 -26.56 -16.97
CA LEU A 12 -27.31 -26.48 -16.43
C LEU A 12 -26.84 -25.03 -16.59
N SER A 13 -27.21 -24.17 -15.65
CA SER A 13 -26.59 -22.86 -15.49
C SER A 13 -25.10 -23.08 -15.26
N GLY A 14 -24.29 -22.60 -16.20
CA GLY A 14 -22.91 -23.02 -16.41
C GLY A 14 -21.95 -22.73 -15.27
N CYS A 15 -20.82 -23.43 -15.32
CA CYS A 15 -19.65 -23.31 -14.46
C CYS A 15 -18.91 -21.98 -14.69
N GLY A 16 -19.58 -20.85 -14.44
CA GLY A 16 -19.03 -19.51 -14.54
C GLY A 16 -18.97 -18.83 -13.17
N VAL A 17 -17.99 -17.95 -13.00
CA VAL A 17 -17.99 -16.99 -11.89
C VAL A 17 -18.90 -15.83 -12.27
N HIS A 18 -19.84 -15.46 -11.42
CA HIS A 18 -20.79 -14.37 -11.59
C HIS A 18 -20.66 -13.30 -10.49
N ASN A 19 -21.44 -12.24 -10.62
CA ASN A 19 -21.51 -11.18 -9.61
C ASN A 19 -22.51 -11.56 -8.52
N VAL A 20 -22.24 -11.13 -7.29
CA VAL A 20 -23.22 -11.28 -6.20
C VAL A 20 -24.53 -10.55 -6.52
N GLU A 21 -25.65 -11.14 -6.11
CA GLU A 21 -26.98 -10.56 -6.20
C GLU A 21 -27.10 -9.28 -5.38
N ASN A 22 -27.97 -8.39 -5.84
CA ASN A 22 -28.26 -7.14 -5.15
C ASN A 22 -29.24 -7.37 -4.00
N THR A 23 -28.72 -7.69 -2.82
CA THR A 23 -29.51 -7.79 -1.59
C THR A 23 -29.69 -6.42 -0.96
N GLU A 24 -30.92 -6.07 -0.58
CA GLU A 24 -31.22 -4.83 0.15
C GLU A 24 -30.43 -4.76 1.48
N PRO A 25 -29.53 -3.79 1.66
CA PRO A 25 -28.61 -3.74 2.81
C PRO A 25 -29.25 -3.19 4.10
N SER A 26 -30.29 -2.37 3.97
CA SER A 26 -30.91 -1.61 5.08
C SER A 26 -31.39 -2.50 6.23
N LYS A 27 -31.87 -3.71 5.92
CA LYS A 27 -32.46 -4.66 6.88
C LYS A 27 -31.46 -5.35 7.81
N TYR A 28 -30.16 -5.23 7.56
CA TYR A 28 -29.12 -5.89 8.36
C TYR A 28 -28.52 -4.92 9.37
N HIS A 29 -28.35 -5.38 10.61
CA HIS A 29 -27.65 -4.61 11.64
C HIS A 29 -26.14 -4.81 11.61
N ARG A 30 -25.70 -6.03 11.25
CA ARG A 30 -24.29 -6.46 11.27
C ARG A 30 -23.78 -6.72 9.85
N ALA A 31 -22.54 -6.33 9.58
CA ALA A 31 -21.86 -6.57 8.31
C ALA A 31 -21.69 -8.08 8.05
N ALA A 32 -21.40 -8.86 9.09
CA ALA A 32 -21.24 -10.31 8.99
C ALA A 32 -22.55 -11.00 8.53
N ASP A 33 -23.70 -10.56 9.04
CA ASP A 33 -25.00 -11.10 8.65
C ASP A 33 -25.33 -10.75 7.19
N TYR A 34 -25.06 -9.51 6.79
CA TYR A 34 -25.27 -9.07 5.41
C TYR A 34 -24.38 -9.86 4.44
N ALA A 35 -23.09 -9.99 4.77
CA ALA A 35 -22.13 -10.73 3.97
C ALA A 35 -22.53 -12.20 3.78
N SER A 36 -22.95 -12.86 4.86
CA SER A 36 -23.45 -14.24 4.81
C SER A 36 -24.66 -14.38 3.89
N ASP A 37 -25.65 -13.49 3.99
CA ASP A 37 -26.84 -13.56 3.14
C ASP A 37 -26.54 -13.25 1.68
N VAL A 38 -25.66 -12.27 1.40
CA VAL A 38 -25.20 -11.96 0.03
C VAL A 38 -24.56 -13.20 -0.61
N VAL A 39 -23.62 -13.85 0.08
CA VAL A 39 -22.94 -15.04 -0.46
C VAL A 39 -23.92 -16.20 -0.67
N LYS A 40 -24.85 -16.41 0.28
CA LYS A 40 -25.85 -17.47 0.21
C LYS A 40 -26.86 -17.25 -0.93
N ARG A 41 -27.48 -16.07 -1.01
CA ARG A 41 -28.51 -15.76 -2.03
C ARG A 41 -27.94 -15.78 -3.44
N SER A 42 -26.73 -15.26 -3.59
CA SER A 42 -26.03 -15.27 -4.87
C SER A 42 -25.60 -16.66 -5.31
N GLY A 43 -25.76 -17.69 -4.47
CA GLY A 43 -25.34 -19.05 -4.80
C GLY A 43 -23.83 -19.15 -5.07
N CYS A 44 -23.00 -18.39 -4.34
CA CYS A 44 -21.55 -18.35 -4.57
C CYS A 44 -20.84 -19.69 -4.33
N ILE A 45 -21.48 -20.59 -3.58
CA ILE A 45 -21.01 -21.96 -3.36
C ILE A 45 -21.56 -22.91 -4.42
N GLY A 46 -22.67 -22.59 -5.08
CA GLY A 46 -23.42 -23.49 -5.95
C GLY A 46 -24.48 -24.29 -5.18
N ARG A 47 -25.62 -24.60 -5.83
CA ARG A 47 -26.76 -25.29 -5.19
C ARG A 47 -26.49 -26.75 -4.78
N ILE A 48 -25.60 -27.42 -5.50
CA ILE A 48 -25.22 -28.82 -5.23
C ILE A 48 -24.16 -28.86 -4.12
N ASP A 49 -23.24 -27.90 -4.14
CA ASP A 49 -22.14 -27.80 -3.18
C ASP A 49 -22.56 -27.21 -1.83
N ASP A 50 -23.68 -26.47 -1.74
CA ASP A 50 -24.28 -26.00 -0.46
C ASP A 50 -24.72 -27.19 0.44
N LEU A 51 -24.81 -28.41 -0.10
CA LEU A 51 -25.06 -29.64 0.67
C LEU A 51 -23.79 -30.22 1.32
N LEU A 52 -22.60 -29.83 0.84
CA LEU A 52 -21.30 -30.37 1.28
C LEU A 52 -20.38 -29.30 1.88
N PHE A 53 -20.59 -28.03 1.53
CA PHE A 53 -19.73 -26.92 1.88
C PHE A 53 -20.56 -25.76 2.44
N SER A 54 -20.10 -25.18 3.55
CA SER A 54 -20.76 -24.01 4.12
C SER A 54 -20.59 -22.77 3.24
N SER A 55 -21.65 -21.96 3.12
CA SER A 55 -21.61 -20.59 2.58
C SER A 55 -20.70 -19.62 3.36
N GLY A 56 -20.22 -20.03 4.53
CA GLY A 56 -19.27 -19.30 5.34
C GLY A 56 -19.63 -19.43 6.81
N GLU A 57 -18.74 -18.96 7.67
CA GLU A 57 -18.91 -19.00 9.12
C GLU A 57 -18.92 -17.59 9.70
N ILE A 58 -19.82 -17.35 10.65
CA ILE A 58 -19.79 -16.17 11.50
C ILE A 58 -19.23 -16.59 12.85
N PHE A 59 -18.11 -15.98 13.26
CA PHE A 59 -17.43 -16.33 14.50
C PHE A 59 -16.82 -15.08 15.16
N VAL A 60 -16.51 -15.18 16.45
CA VAL A 60 -15.85 -14.11 17.20
C VAL A 60 -14.42 -14.54 17.53
N ASN A 61 -13.46 -13.65 17.32
CA ASN A 61 -12.07 -13.83 17.76
C ASN A 61 -11.61 -12.60 18.58
N ASP A 62 -10.32 -12.55 18.90
CA ASP A 62 -9.75 -11.46 19.71
C ASP A 62 -9.88 -10.07 19.08
N TYR A 63 -10.04 -10.01 17.75
CA TYR A 63 -10.11 -8.78 16.97
C TYR A 63 -11.55 -8.29 16.73
N GLY A 64 -12.54 -9.18 16.78
CA GLY A 64 -13.94 -8.82 16.61
C GLY A 64 -14.84 -9.94 16.11
N LEU A 65 -16.01 -9.54 15.61
CA LEU A 65 -16.94 -10.41 14.92
C LEU A 65 -16.51 -10.53 13.45
N ASN A 66 -16.40 -11.76 12.97
CA ASN A 66 -15.97 -12.07 11.62
C ASN A 66 -17.06 -12.81 10.88
N TYR A 67 -17.12 -12.59 9.57
CA TYR A 67 -17.67 -13.54 8.62
C TYR A 67 -16.54 -13.96 7.69
N SER A 68 -16.44 -15.25 7.36
CA SER A 68 -15.45 -15.77 6.41
C SER A 68 -16.04 -16.85 5.53
N SER A 69 -15.74 -16.81 4.23
CA SER A 69 -16.08 -17.88 3.29
C SER A 69 -14.91 -18.20 2.37
N SER A 70 -14.32 -19.39 2.56
CA SER A 70 -13.21 -19.88 1.72
C SER A 70 -13.67 -20.29 0.32
N ASN A 71 -14.94 -20.69 0.19
CA ASN A 71 -15.48 -21.31 -1.01
C ASN A 71 -16.32 -20.34 -1.85
N ALA A 72 -16.64 -19.13 -1.35
CA ALA A 72 -17.39 -18.14 -2.12
C ALA A 72 -16.71 -17.72 -3.44
N GLY A 73 -15.39 -17.89 -3.55
CA GLY A 73 -14.64 -17.64 -4.78
C GLY A 73 -14.88 -18.65 -5.90
N LEU A 74 -15.60 -19.76 -5.66
CA LEU A 74 -15.92 -20.76 -6.68
C LEU A 74 -16.84 -20.17 -7.76
N HIS A 75 -17.83 -19.40 -7.36
CA HIS A 75 -18.81 -18.82 -8.28
C HIS A 75 -19.01 -17.31 -8.14
N CYS A 76 -18.41 -16.64 -7.15
CA CYS A 76 -18.51 -15.19 -7.03
C CYS A 76 -17.16 -14.49 -7.13
N THR A 77 -17.17 -13.24 -7.61
CA THR A 77 -15.98 -12.38 -7.61
C THR A 77 -15.83 -11.61 -6.31
N LYS A 78 -14.58 -11.47 -5.83
CA LYS A 78 -14.26 -10.60 -4.68
C LYS A 78 -14.67 -9.14 -4.93
N THR A 79 -14.56 -8.68 -6.17
CA THR A 79 -14.95 -7.32 -6.59
C THR A 79 -16.44 -7.08 -6.36
N SER A 80 -17.30 -7.97 -6.85
CA SER A 80 -18.75 -7.82 -6.68
C SER A 80 -19.17 -7.89 -5.21
N PHE A 81 -18.55 -8.78 -4.42
CA PHE A 81 -18.76 -8.84 -2.97
C PHE A 81 -18.36 -7.53 -2.28
N ARG A 82 -17.18 -7.00 -2.61
CA ARG A 82 -16.71 -5.69 -2.11
C ARG A 82 -17.66 -4.56 -2.47
N GLU A 83 -18.21 -4.55 -3.69
CA GLU A 83 -19.23 -3.57 -4.11
C GLU A 83 -20.53 -3.68 -3.30
N SER A 84 -21.00 -4.91 -3.03
CA SER A 84 -22.14 -5.11 -2.14
C SER A 84 -21.86 -4.59 -0.73
N MET A 85 -20.68 -4.88 -0.18
CA MET A 85 -20.31 -4.35 1.14
C MET A 85 -20.16 -2.82 1.15
N SER A 86 -19.72 -2.22 0.04
CA SER A 86 -19.70 -0.76 -0.14
C SER A 86 -21.11 -0.17 -0.10
N ARG A 87 -22.09 -0.79 -0.79
CA ARG A 87 -23.51 -0.41 -0.70
C ARG A 87 -24.05 -0.54 0.72
N TYR A 88 -23.67 -1.60 1.44
CA TYR A 88 -24.02 -1.74 2.85
C TYR A 88 -23.44 -0.61 3.70
N CYS A 89 -22.17 -0.24 3.50
CA CYS A 89 -21.56 0.91 4.17
C CYS A 89 -22.34 2.21 3.91
N GLN A 90 -22.71 2.48 2.66
CA GLN A 90 -23.50 3.65 2.28
C GLN A 90 -24.88 3.65 2.96
N SER A 91 -25.52 2.48 3.12
CA SER A 91 -26.79 2.36 3.86
C SER A 91 -26.67 2.72 5.34
N LYS A 92 -25.44 2.68 5.89
CA LYS A 92 -25.11 3.12 7.25
C LYS A 92 -24.57 4.56 7.29
N SER A 93 -24.76 5.33 6.22
CA SER A 93 -24.20 6.69 6.04
C SER A 93 -22.67 6.73 6.12
N GLY A 94 -22.01 5.58 5.88
CA GLY A 94 -20.56 5.46 5.92
C GLY A 94 -19.88 5.69 4.58
N VAL A 95 -18.59 5.94 4.64
CA VAL A 95 -17.68 6.02 3.50
C VAL A 95 -16.89 4.72 3.42
N PHE A 96 -16.89 4.09 2.25
CA PHE A 96 -16.14 2.86 2.01
C PHE A 96 -14.85 3.15 1.23
N LEU A 97 -13.69 3.03 1.87
CA LEU A 97 -12.38 3.30 1.28
C LEU A 97 -11.38 2.22 1.71
N ASP A 98 -10.57 1.71 0.77
CA ASP A 98 -9.51 0.73 1.04
C ASP A 98 -9.93 -0.50 1.86
N GLY A 99 -11.20 -0.92 1.70
CA GLY A 99 -11.76 -2.08 2.39
C GLY A 99 -12.34 -1.76 3.76
N TRP A 100 -12.30 -0.51 4.19
CA TRP A 100 -12.89 -0.05 5.43
C TRP A 100 -14.16 0.73 5.17
N CYS A 101 -15.19 0.44 5.97
CA CYS A 101 -16.32 1.32 6.15
C CYS A 101 -16.11 2.16 7.41
N SER A 102 -16.27 3.48 7.31
CA SER A 102 -16.24 4.38 8.45
C SER A 102 -17.34 5.43 8.41
N VAL A 103 -17.79 5.86 9.59
CA VAL A 103 -18.70 7.00 9.78
C VAL A 103 -17.98 7.99 10.68
N ASP A 104 -17.89 9.25 10.25
CA ASP A 104 -17.18 10.31 10.99
C ASP A 104 -15.77 9.90 11.45
N ASP A 105 -15.03 9.22 10.56
CA ASP A 105 -13.66 8.73 10.79
C ASP A 105 -13.54 7.62 11.85
N VAL A 106 -14.67 7.04 12.27
CA VAL A 106 -14.74 5.86 13.15
C VAL A 106 -14.99 4.61 12.31
N PRO A 107 -14.13 3.58 12.36
CA PRO A 107 -14.30 2.36 11.59
C PRO A 107 -15.50 1.56 12.10
N ILE A 108 -16.32 1.05 11.19
CA ILE A 108 -17.47 0.19 11.49
C ILE A 108 -17.15 -1.26 11.15
N PHE A 109 -16.61 -1.51 9.95
CA PHE A 109 -16.18 -2.84 9.54
C PHE A 109 -15.09 -2.79 8.46
N LYS A 110 -14.32 -3.88 8.35
CA LYS A 110 -13.37 -4.17 7.27
C LYS A 110 -13.94 -5.24 6.34
N VAL A 111 -13.53 -5.21 5.09
CA VAL A 111 -13.76 -6.22 4.07
C VAL A 111 -12.42 -6.60 3.44
N ASP A 112 -12.16 -7.90 3.34
CA ASP A 112 -10.97 -8.44 2.70
C ASP A 112 -11.27 -9.80 2.06
N GLY A 113 -11.22 -9.86 0.73
CA GLY A 113 -11.75 -11.02 0.01
C GLY A 113 -13.23 -11.25 0.31
N PHE A 114 -13.59 -12.47 0.75
CA PHE A 114 -14.93 -12.84 1.20
C PHE A 114 -15.04 -12.85 2.73
N THR A 115 -14.24 -12.00 3.37
CA THR A 115 -14.20 -11.88 4.82
C THR A 115 -14.66 -10.49 5.23
N THR A 116 -15.38 -10.42 6.35
CA THR A 116 -15.65 -9.15 7.04
C THR A 116 -15.14 -9.23 8.47
N LEU A 117 -14.76 -8.08 9.02
CA LEU A 117 -14.40 -7.93 10.42
C LEU A 117 -15.09 -6.67 10.96
N GLU A 118 -15.87 -6.81 12.01
CA GLU A 118 -16.55 -5.69 12.69
C GLU A 118 -16.45 -5.83 14.21
N ARG A 119 -16.87 -4.78 14.92
CA ARG A 119 -16.83 -4.77 16.38
C ARG A 119 -17.61 -5.96 16.96
N GLY A 120 -16.96 -6.73 17.81
CA GLY A 120 -17.60 -7.84 18.53
C GLY A 120 -18.67 -7.33 19.52
N PRO A 121 -19.73 -8.11 19.80
CA PRO A 121 -20.83 -7.68 20.66
C PRO A 121 -20.39 -7.38 22.11
N SER A 122 -19.37 -8.07 22.60
CA SER A 122 -18.78 -7.87 23.93
C SER A 122 -17.53 -6.98 23.93
N GLN A 123 -17.11 -6.47 22.77
CA GLN A 123 -15.90 -5.67 22.63
C GLN A 123 -16.20 -4.20 22.99
N SER A 124 -15.33 -3.56 23.78
CA SER A 124 -15.41 -2.11 24.02
C SER A 124 -15.09 -1.33 22.74
N ALA A 125 -15.51 -0.07 22.68
CA ALA A 125 -15.17 0.81 21.56
C ALA A 125 -13.65 0.98 21.43
N ASP A 126 -12.93 1.18 22.54
CA ASP A 126 -11.48 1.34 22.53
C ASP A 126 -10.75 0.09 22.03
N LYS A 127 -11.18 -1.10 22.46
CA LYS A 127 -10.60 -2.35 21.98
C LYS A 127 -10.85 -2.52 20.48
N TRP A 128 -12.02 -2.10 19.98
CA TRP A 128 -12.31 -2.11 18.54
C TRP A 128 -11.39 -1.16 17.75
N ILE A 129 -11.17 0.07 18.23
CA ILE A 129 -10.24 1.02 17.58
C ILE A 129 -8.80 0.46 17.55
N GLN A 130 -8.37 -0.22 18.62
CA GLN A 130 -7.07 -0.88 18.64
C GLN A 130 -6.99 -2.02 17.61
N SER A 131 -8.03 -2.85 17.54
CA SER A 131 -8.12 -3.93 16.55
C SER A 131 -8.16 -3.38 15.12
N SER A 132 -8.90 -2.31 14.85
CA SER A 132 -8.98 -1.72 13.51
C SER A 132 -7.62 -1.18 13.06
N ARG A 133 -6.88 -0.50 13.94
CA ARG A 133 -5.51 -0.05 13.68
C ARG A 133 -4.54 -1.20 13.40
N HIS A 134 -4.64 -2.30 14.17
CA HIS A 134 -3.85 -3.51 13.92
C HIS A 134 -4.08 -4.06 12.51
N TRP A 135 -5.30 -3.94 12.00
CA TRP A 135 -5.69 -4.37 10.66
C TRP A 135 -5.53 -3.29 9.56
N GLY A 136 -4.83 -2.19 9.88
CA GLY A 136 -4.46 -1.15 8.91
C GLY A 136 -5.50 -0.06 8.71
N TYR A 137 -6.48 0.11 9.61
CA TYR A 137 -7.31 1.31 9.60
C TYR A 137 -6.48 2.52 10.04
N GLU A 138 -6.46 3.55 9.20
CA GLU A 138 -5.87 4.85 9.53
C GLU A 138 -6.92 5.93 9.36
N SER A 139 -7.16 6.68 10.43
CA SER A 139 -8.05 7.83 10.42
C SER A 139 -7.52 8.92 9.48
N LYS A 140 -8.41 9.75 8.92
CA LYS A 140 -8.01 10.90 8.09
C LYS A 140 -7.02 11.80 8.80
N ARG A 141 -7.18 11.98 10.11
CA ARG A 141 -6.25 12.76 10.94
C ARG A 141 -4.86 12.13 10.99
N GLU A 142 -4.76 10.82 11.20
CA GLU A 142 -3.47 10.11 11.22
C GLU A 142 -2.77 10.17 9.85
N GLN A 143 -3.53 10.03 8.77
CA GLN A 143 -3.01 10.18 7.40
C GLN A 143 -2.46 11.59 7.15
N GLN A 144 -3.18 12.62 7.62
CA GLN A 144 -2.74 14.00 7.49
C GLN A 144 -1.46 14.28 8.28
N VAL A 145 -1.37 13.82 9.54
CA VAL A 145 -0.15 13.98 10.35
C VAL A 145 1.06 13.33 9.66
N LYS A 146 0.92 12.11 9.17
CA LYS A 146 2.01 11.43 8.43
C LYS A 146 2.39 12.15 7.15
N SER A 147 1.41 12.69 6.42
CA SER A 147 1.65 13.50 5.22
C SER A 147 2.43 14.77 5.57
N ASP A 148 2.02 15.49 6.61
CA ASP A 148 2.66 16.72 7.06
C ASP A 148 4.10 16.45 7.55
N GLU A 149 4.31 15.38 8.31
CA GLU A 149 5.64 14.92 8.74
C GLU A 149 6.54 14.57 7.55
N ARG A 150 6.00 13.88 6.54
CA ARG A 150 6.72 13.55 5.32
C ARG A 150 7.09 14.81 4.53
N GLN A 151 6.15 15.72 4.33
CA GLN A 151 6.42 16.99 3.63
C GLN A 151 7.49 17.80 4.35
N ARG A 152 7.44 17.84 5.69
CA ARG A 152 8.45 18.50 6.51
C ARG A 152 9.82 17.84 6.35
N SER A 153 9.89 16.51 6.43
CA SER A 153 11.14 15.76 6.23
C SER A 153 11.73 16.00 4.83
N GLU A 154 10.89 16.01 3.79
CA GLU A 154 11.32 16.30 2.41
C GLU A 154 11.81 17.76 2.25
N MET A 155 11.21 18.71 2.97
CA MET A 155 11.66 20.11 2.97
C MET A 155 12.99 20.27 3.71
N GLU A 156 13.14 19.66 4.89
CA GLU A 156 14.38 19.66 5.67
C GLU A 156 15.54 19.04 4.86
N GLU A 157 15.29 17.95 4.15
CA GLU A 157 16.29 17.31 3.28
C GLU A 157 16.66 18.19 2.08
N LYS A 158 15.68 18.85 1.44
CA LYS A 158 15.96 19.82 0.37
C LYS A 158 16.81 20.98 0.88
N GLU A 159 16.51 21.51 2.06
CA GLU A 159 17.30 22.58 2.68
C GLU A 159 18.72 22.12 3.01
N ARG A 160 18.89 20.90 3.52
CA ARG A 160 20.21 20.27 3.73
C ARG A 160 21.01 20.23 2.43
N VAL A 161 20.41 19.66 1.38
CA VAL A 161 21.05 19.53 0.07
C VAL A 161 21.42 20.90 -0.52
N VAL A 162 20.52 21.89 -0.44
CA VAL A 162 20.81 23.26 -0.92
C VAL A 162 21.95 23.90 -0.14
N ARG A 163 21.99 23.71 1.18
CA ARG A 163 23.06 24.23 2.03
C ARG A 163 24.40 23.58 1.67
N GLU A 164 24.45 22.26 1.62
CA GLU A 164 25.67 21.51 1.29
C GLU A 164 26.18 21.88 -0.10
N LYS A 165 25.30 21.93 -1.12
CA LYS A 165 25.66 22.35 -2.49
C LYS A 165 26.27 23.74 -2.57
N ASN A 166 25.99 24.63 -1.62
CA ASN A 166 26.49 26.01 -1.62
C ASN A 166 27.71 26.22 -0.72
N MET A 167 28.05 25.27 0.15
CA MET A 167 29.24 25.34 0.98
C MET A 167 30.50 25.11 0.14
N GLU A 168 31.48 26.00 0.27
CA GLU A 168 32.77 25.88 -0.38
C GLU A 168 33.74 25.09 0.50
N VAL A 169 34.40 24.10 -0.09
CA VAL A 169 35.49 23.39 0.59
C VAL A 169 36.79 24.19 0.48
N ASP A 170 37.49 24.37 1.60
CA ASP A 170 38.88 24.82 1.59
C ASP A 170 39.83 23.62 1.48
N THR A 171 40.60 23.56 0.40
CA THR A 171 41.43 22.40 0.02
C THR A 171 42.81 22.81 -0.46
N LYS A 172 43.75 21.88 -0.43
CA LYS A 172 45.08 21.94 -1.04
C LYS A 172 45.19 20.90 -2.15
N VAL A 173 46.16 21.09 -3.03
CA VAL A 173 46.52 20.07 -4.03
C VAL A 173 46.96 18.81 -3.28
N GLY A 174 46.39 17.67 -3.65
CA GLY A 174 46.58 16.37 -3.01
C GLY A 174 45.48 15.98 -2.02
N ASP A 175 44.60 16.89 -1.60
CA ASP A 175 43.53 16.56 -0.66
C ASP A 175 42.49 15.64 -1.29
N LEU A 176 41.97 14.70 -0.51
CA LEU A 176 40.85 13.82 -0.87
C LEU A 176 39.53 14.45 -0.43
N ILE A 177 38.67 14.75 -1.40
CA ILE A 177 37.36 15.36 -1.17
C ILE A 177 36.22 14.50 -1.69
N CYS A 178 35.07 14.67 -1.05
CA CYS A 178 33.85 13.92 -1.23
C CYS A 178 32.70 14.86 -1.61
N ARG A 179 31.77 14.40 -2.46
CA ARG A 179 30.51 15.08 -2.76
C ARG A 179 29.42 14.06 -2.99
N GLU A 180 28.23 14.31 -2.45
CA GLU A 180 27.04 13.49 -2.72
C GLU A 180 26.65 13.59 -4.21
N ASP A 181 26.30 12.47 -4.82
CA ASP A 181 25.77 12.47 -6.19
C ASP A 181 24.30 12.93 -6.17
N TYR A 182 24.12 14.25 -6.21
CA TYR A 182 22.81 14.87 -6.22
C TYR A 182 22.04 14.71 -7.54
N GLU A 183 22.66 14.15 -8.59
CA GLU A 183 22.02 13.88 -9.88
C GLU A 183 21.44 12.46 -9.92
N ALA A 184 21.88 11.58 -9.02
CA ALA A 184 21.34 10.25 -8.83
C ALA A 184 19.85 10.29 -8.49
N LYS A 185 19.05 9.50 -9.19
CA LYS A 185 17.64 9.32 -8.82
C LYS A 185 17.55 8.40 -7.58
N PRO A 186 16.56 8.58 -6.68
CA PRO A 186 16.47 7.80 -5.44
C PRO A 186 16.43 6.26 -5.60
N TYR A 187 16.03 5.77 -6.77
CA TYR A 187 15.93 4.35 -7.10
C TYR A 187 17.10 3.83 -7.96
N GLN A 188 18.04 4.70 -8.33
CA GLN A 188 19.18 4.34 -9.17
C GLN A 188 20.22 3.51 -8.39
N TYR A 189 20.31 3.75 -7.09
CA TYR A 189 21.27 3.12 -6.19
C TYR A 189 20.58 2.61 -4.92
N PRO A 190 21.13 1.58 -4.25
CA PRO A 190 20.55 1.03 -3.02
C PRO A 190 20.73 1.95 -1.79
N GLY A 191 21.34 3.11 -1.95
CA GLY A 191 21.53 4.13 -0.92
C GLY A 191 22.12 5.42 -1.50
N VAL A 192 22.52 6.35 -0.62
CA VAL A 192 23.14 7.61 -1.03
C VAL A 192 24.51 7.34 -1.65
N ALA A 193 24.72 7.85 -2.86
CA ALA A 193 25.97 7.74 -3.58
C ALA A 193 26.82 9.01 -3.43
N TYR A 194 28.15 8.83 -3.46
CA TYR A 194 29.12 9.90 -3.33
C TYR A 194 30.24 9.71 -4.35
N TYR A 195 30.70 10.81 -4.92
CA TYR A 195 31.97 10.89 -5.62
C TYR A 195 33.10 11.20 -4.64
N LYS A 196 34.24 10.50 -4.77
CA LYS A 196 35.51 10.85 -4.13
C LYS A 196 36.53 11.26 -5.18
N ALA A 197 37.29 12.31 -4.90
CA ALA A 197 38.26 12.84 -5.83
C ALA A 197 39.48 13.45 -5.14
N TYR A 198 40.65 13.35 -5.78
CA TYR A 198 41.84 14.09 -5.38
C TYR A 198 41.90 15.45 -6.08
N VAL A 199 42.31 16.49 -5.35
CA VAL A 199 42.54 17.82 -5.93
C VAL A 199 43.88 17.83 -6.66
N GLU A 200 43.87 17.98 -7.99
CA GLU A 200 45.10 18.04 -8.80
C GLU A 200 45.62 19.47 -8.99
N LYS A 201 44.71 20.42 -9.19
CA LYS A 201 45.04 21.82 -9.44
C LYS A 201 43.93 22.74 -8.93
N LYS A 202 44.31 23.94 -8.48
CA LYS A 202 43.38 25.02 -8.14
C LYS A 202 43.56 26.18 -9.12
N GLU A 203 42.47 26.66 -9.69
CA GLU A 203 42.49 27.80 -10.61
C GLU A 203 41.28 28.71 -10.38
N LYS A 204 41.52 29.90 -9.82
CA LYS A 204 40.47 30.86 -9.42
C LYS A 204 39.39 30.14 -8.57
N ASN A 205 38.15 30.10 -9.06
CA ASN A 205 36.99 29.49 -8.38
C ASN A 205 36.69 28.07 -8.90
N LYS A 206 37.69 27.36 -9.43
CA LYS A 206 37.56 25.99 -9.91
C LYS A 206 38.69 25.09 -9.39
N LEU A 207 38.34 23.82 -9.20
CA LEU A 207 39.23 22.73 -8.86
C LEU A 207 39.31 21.76 -10.03
N GLN A 208 40.52 21.37 -10.42
CA GLN A 208 40.72 20.19 -11.25
C GLN A 208 40.77 18.98 -10.33
N LEU A 209 39.86 18.05 -10.53
CA LEU A 209 39.66 16.90 -9.66
C LEU A 209 39.89 15.61 -10.43
N ARG A 210 40.64 14.69 -9.83
CA ARG A 210 40.72 13.31 -10.29
C ARG A 210 39.73 12.46 -9.50
N LEU A 211 38.61 12.10 -10.11
CA LEU A 211 37.65 11.14 -9.57
C LEU A 211 38.32 9.77 -9.40
N VAL A 212 38.16 9.18 -8.22
CA VAL A 212 38.76 7.89 -7.88
C VAL A 212 37.76 6.86 -7.39
N TRP A 213 36.56 7.30 -7.00
CA TRP A 213 35.53 6.40 -6.51
C TRP A 213 34.14 7.01 -6.65
N HIS A 214 33.16 6.15 -6.96
CA HIS A 214 31.74 6.47 -6.94
C HIS A 214 30.98 5.30 -6.31
N GLY A 215 30.14 5.57 -5.31
CA GLY A 215 29.35 4.55 -4.63
C GLY A 215 28.79 5.02 -3.30
N GLY A 216 28.31 4.09 -2.48
CA GLY A 216 27.83 4.38 -1.13
C GLY A 216 28.19 3.27 -0.15
N ASP A 217 27.54 3.27 1.01
CA ASP A 217 27.72 2.23 2.01
C ASP A 217 27.27 0.88 1.42
N ARG A 218 28.26 0.06 1.04
CA ARG A 218 28.11 -1.31 0.50
C ARG A 218 27.81 -1.45 -1.00
N PHE A 219 27.98 -0.39 -1.79
CA PHE A 219 27.91 -0.52 -3.25
C PHE A 219 28.90 0.39 -3.96
N VAL A 220 29.29 -0.01 -5.18
CA VAL A 220 30.19 0.75 -6.06
C VAL A 220 29.51 0.91 -7.41
N VAL A 221 29.64 2.10 -7.98
CA VAL A 221 29.16 2.44 -9.32
C VAL A 221 30.38 2.49 -10.24
N ASN A 222 30.39 1.64 -11.27
CA ASN A 222 31.53 1.52 -12.19
C ASN A 222 31.36 2.44 -13.40
N ASP A 223 31.29 3.76 -13.16
CA ASP A 223 31.15 4.80 -14.18
C ASP A 223 32.43 5.65 -14.38
N ILE A 224 33.39 5.53 -13.46
CA ILE A 224 34.70 6.18 -13.56
C ILE A 224 35.68 5.27 -14.32
N THR A 225 36.30 5.83 -15.34
CA THR A 225 37.28 5.20 -16.23
C THR A 225 38.49 6.11 -16.40
N ASN A 226 39.58 5.58 -16.97
CA ASN A 226 40.80 6.37 -17.22
C ASN A 226 40.61 7.54 -18.22
N VAL A 227 39.48 7.59 -18.94
CA VAL A 227 39.20 8.64 -19.93
C VAL A 227 38.29 9.76 -19.41
N ASN A 228 37.54 9.51 -18.32
CA ASN A 228 36.60 10.49 -17.75
C ASN A 228 36.85 10.78 -16.25
N ASN A 229 38.01 10.36 -15.72
CA ASN A 229 38.33 10.55 -14.31
C ASN A 229 38.84 11.96 -13.97
N ILE A 230 39.11 12.84 -14.93
CA ILE A 230 39.55 14.22 -14.64
C ILE A 230 38.42 15.19 -15.00
N ILE A 231 37.97 15.97 -14.01
CA ILE A 231 36.91 16.97 -14.18
C ILE A 231 37.34 18.34 -13.65
N TRP A 232 36.69 19.39 -14.15
CA TRP A 232 36.74 20.72 -13.55
C TRP A 232 35.44 20.99 -12.80
N SER A 233 35.52 21.25 -11.50
CA SER A 233 34.35 21.53 -10.66
C SER A 233 34.52 22.83 -9.88
N SER A 234 33.41 23.47 -9.51
CA SER A 234 33.41 24.46 -8.43
C SER A 234 33.82 23.79 -7.10
N PRO A 235 34.45 24.51 -6.16
CA PRO A 235 34.66 24.04 -4.78
C PRO A 235 33.36 23.87 -3.99
N LYS A 236 32.24 24.41 -4.50
CA LYS A 236 30.92 24.29 -3.87
C LYS A 236 30.39 22.86 -3.90
N GLY A 237 29.79 22.41 -2.81
CA GLY A 237 29.20 21.08 -2.68
C GLY A 237 30.20 19.96 -2.35
N TRP A 238 31.49 20.26 -2.34
CA TRP A 238 32.51 19.32 -1.90
C TRP A 238 32.77 19.48 -0.40
N ARG A 239 33.30 18.42 0.22
CA ARG A 239 33.79 18.41 1.60
C ARG A 239 35.01 17.51 1.71
N HIS A 240 35.83 17.70 2.74
CA HIS A 240 36.85 16.69 3.07
C HIS A 240 36.19 15.35 3.35
N CYS A 241 36.77 14.27 2.81
CA CYS A 241 36.30 12.94 3.14
C CYS A 241 36.63 12.61 4.59
N ASN A 242 35.67 12.06 5.34
CA ASN A 242 35.90 11.45 6.64
C ASN A 242 36.41 10.00 6.50
#